data_AF-A0A383EHJ3-F1
#
_entry.id   AF-A0A383EHJ3-F1
#
_cell.length_a   1.000
_cell.length_b   1.000
_cell.length_c   1.000
_cell.angle_alpha   90.00
_cell.angle_beta   90.00
_cell.angle_gamma   90.00
#
_symmetry.space_group_name_H-M   'P 1'
#
loop_
_entity.id
_entity.type
_entity.pdbx_description
1 polymer ?
#
loop_
_entity_poly.entity_id
_entity_poly.type
_entity_poly.pdbx_seq_one_letter_code
_entity_poly.pdbx_strand_id
1 'polypeptide(L)' 'VPLLVIFPSLFAFTTWVERKALARIQNRIGPNKVGIPCTRISLFGLGQPLADGIKMLF' A
#
# COMPACT_ATOMS: atom_id res chain seq x y z
N VAL A 1 18.36 -8.34 -11.62
CA VAL A 1 17.93 -6.95 -11.27
C VAL A 1 16.45 -6.68 -11.53
N PRO A 2 15.88 -6.86 -12.75
CA PRO A 2 14.48 -6.46 -13.01
C PRO A 2 13.46 -7.26 -12.20
N LEU A 3 13.68 -8.57 -12.03
CA LEU A 3 12.80 -9.47 -11.27
C LEU A 3 12.65 -9.06 -9.79
N LEU A 4 13.73 -8.59 -9.16
CA LEU A 4 13.75 -8.19 -7.75
C LEU A 4 13.00 -6.89 -7.49
N VAL A 5 12.63 -6.13 -8.53
CA VAL A 5 11.86 -4.89 -8.42
C VAL A 5 10.41 -5.13 -8.82
N ILE A 6 10.20 -5.88 -9.91
CA ILE A 6 8.88 -6.09 -10.50
C ILE A 6 7.99 -6.97 -9.62
N PHE A 7 8.49 -8.09 -9.10
CA PHE A 7 7.70 -8.99 -8.27
C PHE A 7 7.21 -8.35 -6.96
N PRO A 8 8.08 -7.73 -6.13
CA PRO A 8 7.64 -7.12 -4.89
C PRO A 8 6.75 -5.89 -5.09
N SER A 9 6.97 -5.11 -6.16
CA SER A 9 6.10 -3.96 -6.45
C SER A 9 4.68 -4.39 -6.88
N LEU A 10 4.57 -5.42 -7.72
CA LEU A 10 3.27 -6.02 -8.07
C LEU A 10 2.58 -6.60 -6.84
N PHE A 11 3.31 -7.33 -6.01
CA PHE A 11 2.77 -7.91 -4.79
C PHE A 11 2.25 -6.81 -3.84
N ALA A 12 3.06 -5.80 -3.56
CA ALA A 12 2.68 -4.65 -2.74
C ALA A 12 1.41 -3.93 -3.26
N PHE A 13 1.29 -3.80 -4.59
CA PHE A 13 0.11 -3.21 -5.21
C PHE A 13 -1.12 -4.10 -5.06
N THR A 14 -0.99 -5.40 -5.29
CA THR A 14 -2.11 -6.34 -5.09
C THR A 14 -2.60 -6.38 -3.65
N THR A 15 -1.72 -6.36 -2.65
CA THR A 15 -2.10 -6.31 -1.23
C THR A 15 -2.82 -5.01 -0.86
N TRP A 16 -2.49 -3.90 -1.53
CA TRP A 16 -3.19 -2.63 -1.36
C TRP A 16 -4.61 -2.68 -1.96
N VAL A 17 -4.74 -3.22 -3.18
CA VAL A 17 -6.03 -3.40 -3.84
C VAL A 17 -6.94 -4.30 -3.03
N GLU A 18 -6.43 -5.42 -2.51
CA GLU A 18 -7.20 -6.35 -1.69
C GLU A 18 -7.74 -5.69 -0.43
N ARG A 19 -6.92 -4.92 0.30
CA ARG A 19 -7.35 -4.15 1.48
C ARG A 19 -8.44 -3.13 1.13
N LYS A 20 -8.35 -2.50 -0.05
CA LYS A 20 -9.36 -1.55 -0.52
C LYS A 20 -10.66 -2.27 -0.92
N ALA A 21 -10.58 -3.43 -1.57
CA ALA A 21 -11.72 -4.24 -1.96
C ALA A 21 -12.47 -4.79 -0.75
N LEU A 22 -11.76 -5.34 0.25
CA LEU A 22 -12.35 -5.80 1.51
C LEU A 22 -13.06 -4.68 2.27
N ALA A 23 -12.46 -3.47 2.28
CA ALA A 23 -13.10 -2.32 2.89
C ALA A 23 -14.39 -1.91 2.16
N ARG A 24 -14.44 -2.02 0.82
CA ARG A 24 -15.67 -1.78 0.05
C ARG A 24 -16.76 -2.81 0.35
N ILE A 25 -16.42 -4.09 0.45
CA ILE A 25 -17.37 -5.16 0.80
C ILE A 25 -17.94 -4.94 2.21
N GLN A 26 -17.11 -4.50 3.14
CA GLN A 26 -17.50 -4.20 4.52
C GLN A 26 -18.12 -2.81 4.70
N ASN A 27 -18.41 -2.10 3.61
CA ASN A 27 -18.97 -0.75 3.60
C ASN A 27 -18.23 0.23 4.53
N ARG A 28 -16.89 0.10 4.63
CA ARG A 28 -16.01 0.97 5.40
C ARG A 28 -14.97 1.63 4.50
N ILE A 29 -14.50 2.81 4.92
CA ILE A 29 -13.44 3.50 4.19
C ILE A 29 -12.15 2.71 4.35
N GLY A 30 -11.66 2.21 3.21
CA GLY A 30 -10.35 1.57 3.12
C GLY A 30 -9.21 2.56 3.41
N PRO A 31 -7.97 2.10 3.38
CA PRO A 31 -6.84 2.89 3.85
C PRO A 31 -6.72 4.24 3.12
N ASN A 32 -6.89 5.35 3.84
CA ASN A 32 -6.94 6.70 3.27
C ASN A 32 -5.95 7.70 3.92
N LYS A 33 -5.17 7.26 4.92
CA LYS A 33 -4.29 8.13 5.71
C LYS A 33 -2.80 8.05 5.37
N VAL A 34 -2.35 7.04 4.63
CA VAL A 34 -0.92 6.84 4.36
C VAL A 34 -0.55 7.44 3.01
N GLY A 35 -0.03 8.67 3.04
CA GLY A 35 0.59 9.33 1.88
C GLY A 35 1.99 8.79 1.58
N ILE A 36 2.60 9.26 0.49
CA ILE A 36 3.98 8.92 0.12
C ILE A 36 4.93 9.48 1.20
N PRO A 37 5.89 8.69 1.73
CA PRO A 37 6.89 9.25 2.64
C PRO A 37 7.65 10.38 1.92
N CYS A 38 7.75 11.54 2.57
CA CYS A 38 8.37 12.77 2.07
C CYS A 38 7.55 13.67 1.13
N THR A 39 6.25 13.41 0.87
CA THR A 39 5.37 14.41 0.22
C THR A 39 4.02 14.55 0.92
N ARG A 40 3.49 15.78 1.03
CA ARG A 40 2.20 16.11 1.67
C ARG A 40 0.98 15.69 0.82
N ILE A 41 1.18 14.78 -0.14
CA ILE A 41 0.19 14.32 -1.11
C ILE A 41 -0.35 12.98 -0.61
N SER A 42 -1.59 12.98 -0.14
CA SER A 42 -2.29 11.74 0.23
C SER A 42 -2.74 11.02 -1.04
N LEU A 43 -1.88 10.15 -1.58
CA LEU A 43 -2.19 9.35 -2.76
C LEU A 43 -3.04 8.12 -2.37
N PHE A 44 -4.24 8.37 -1.83
CA PHE A 44 -5.26 7.35 -1.51
C PHE A 44 -4.77 6.12 -0.71
N GLY A 45 -3.73 6.24 0.11
CA GLY A 45 -3.19 5.13 0.89
C GLY A 45 -2.09 4.30 0.20
N LEU A 46 -1.57 4.72 -0.96
CA LEU A 46 -0.52 3.98 -1.69
C LEU A 46 0.80 3.85 -0.93
N GLY A 47 1.03 4.66 0.11
CA GLY A 47 2.19 4.51 1.00
C GLY A 47 2.07 3.34 1.99
N GLN A 48 0.91 2.71 2.10
CA GLN A 48 0.66 1.70 3.13
C GLN A 48 1.45 0.39 2.96
N PRO A 49 1.64 -0.17 1.75
CA PRO A 49 2.51 -1.34 1.57
C PRO A 49 3.97 -1.03 1.89
N LEU A 50 4.40 0.21 1.65
CA LEU A 50 5.76 0.64 1.95
C LEU A 50 5.98 0.83 3.46
N ALA A 51 5.00 1.41 4.17
CA ALA A 51 5.03 1.52 5.62
C ALA A 51 5.02 0.14 6.31
N ASP A 52 4.27 -0.81 5.75
CA ASP A 52 4.25 -2.21 6.19
C ASP A 52 5.62 -2.86 5.99
N GLY A 53 6.25 -2.67 4.82
CA GLY A 53 7.60 -3.16 4.56
C GLY A 53 8.67 -2.58 5.48
N ILE A 54 8.63 -1.27 5.77
CA ILE A 54 9.56 -0.64 6.72
C ILE A 54 9.34 -1.20 8.13
N LYS A 55 8.08 -1.43 8.53
CA LYS A 55 7.75 -2.05 9.81
C LYS A 55 8.20 -3.51 9.90
N MET A 56 8.25 -4.26 8.80
CA MET A 56 8.75 -5.64 8.82
C MET A 56 10.27 -5.73 9.03
N LEU A 57 11.00 -4.62 8.81
CA LEU A 57 12.45 -4.56 8.97
C LEU A 57 12.89 -4.15 10.39
N PHE A 58 11.97 -3.67 11.24
CA PHE A 58 12.24 -3.15 12.59
C PHE A 58 11.22 -3.70 13.60
#